data_AF-A0A1I6T335-F1
#
_entry.id   AF-A0A1I6T335-F1
#
_cell.length_a   1.000
_cell.length_b   1.000
_cell.length_c   1.000
_cell.angle_alpha   90.00
_cell.angle_beta   90.00
_cell.angle_gamma   90.00
#
_symmetry.space_group_name_H-M   'P 1'
#
loop_
_entity.id
_entity.type
_entity.pdbx_description
1 polymer ?
#
loop_
_entity_poly.entity_id
_entity_poly.type
_entity_poly.pdbx_seq_one_letter_code
_entity_poly.pdbx_strand_id
1 'polypeptide(L)'
;MSIFVLQFISMSTILLSIGSNTFAKTNIDKAKRMLAFLFPDIVFSEPILTEPEDDKYAYLFRNVLAKADTEMSPEEVIDKIKQTERAVGRTPRDKYLGRMIIDIDLIQYDGRILRPQDYERDYVQQLLPTLPDLEATNPGTVEPDTIINPEITEKEED
;
A
#
# COMPACT_ATOMS: atom_id res chain seq x y z
N MET A 1 16.61 -22.62 33.69
CA MET A 1 16.07 -23.12 32.41
C MET A 1 15.45 -21.93 31.70
N SER A 2 16.02 -21.51 30.58
CA SER A 2 15.50 -20.39 29.81
C SER A 2 14.51 -20.95 28.80
N ILE A 3 13.22 -20.67 28.99
CA ILE A 3 12.18 -21.03 28.02
C ILE A 3 12.28 -20.00 26.90
N PHE A 4 12.87 -20.40 25.77
CA PHE A 4 12.73 -19.66 24.53
C PHE A 4 11.30 -19.90 24.03
N VAL A 5 10.44 -18.91 24.17
CA VAL A 5 9.16 -18.89 23.47
C VAL A 5 9.48 -18.55 22.02
N LEU A 6 9.39 -19.54 21.11
CA LEU A 6 9.34 -19.26 19.68
C LEU A 6 8.01 -18.54 19.44
N GLN A 7 8.05 -17.21 19.46
CA GLN A 7 6.95 -16.40 18.95
C GLN A 7 6.96 -16.58 17.44
N PHE A 8 6.06 -17.40 16.91
CA PHE A 8 5.80 -17.44 15.48
C PHE A 8 5.29 -16.05 15.09
N ILE A 9 6.12 -15.30 14.38
CA ILE A 9 5.71 -14.07 13.73
C ILE A 9 4.85 -14.50 12.55
N SER A 10 3.54 -14.39 12.69
CA SER A 10 2.61 -14.64 11.58
C SER A 10 2.49 -13.34 10.79
N MET A 11 2.97 -13.35 9.56
CA MET A 11 2.67 -12.28 8.61
C MET A 11 1.29 -12.52 8.00
N SER A 12 0.49 -11.47 7.94
CA SER A 12 -0.85 -11.50 7.34
C SER A 12 -0.91 -10.55 6.15
N THR A 13 -1.45 -11.02 5.03
CA THR A 13 -1.63 -10.17 3.84
C THR A 13 -2.88 -9.31 3.98
N ILE A 14 -2.73 -8.00 3.77
CA ILE A 14 -3.83 -7.02 3.77
C ILE A 14 -4.16 -6.53 2.36
N LEU A 15 -5.43 -6.23 2.13
CA LEU A 15 -5.90 -5.49 0.96
C LEU A 15 -6.57 -4.20 1.42
N LEU A 16 -6.07 -3.07 0.93
CA LEU A 16 -6.60 -1.75 1.23
C LEU A 16 -7.26 -1.15 -0.03
N SER A 17 -8.38 -0.47 0.16
CA SER A 17 -8.92 0.48 -0.82
C SER A 17 -8.55 1.90 -0.41
N ILE A 18 -8.16 2.74 -1.38
CA ILE A 18 -7.78 4.14 -1.19
C ILE A 18 -8.58 4.99 -2.18
N GLY A 19 -9.42 5.89 -1.66
CA GLY A 19 -10.26 6.78 -2.44
C GLY A 19 -10.03 8.26 -2.13
N SER A 20 -10.08 9.12 -3.15
CA SER A 20 -10.09 10.58 -2.97
C SER A 20 -10.80 11.27 -4.13
N ASN A 21 -11.58 12.32 -3.85
CA ASN A 21 -12.20 13.16 -4.89
C ASN A 21 -11.72 14.63 -4.87
N THR A 22 -10.90 15.00 -3.88
CA THR A 22 -10.43 16.38 -3.68
C THR A 22 -8.92 16.40 -3.79
N PHE A 23 -8.36 17.20 -4.71
CA PHE A 23 -6.91 17.17 -5.03
C PHE A 23 -6.39 15.73 -5.16
N ALA A 24 -7.17 14.87 -5.81
CA ALA A 24 -7.15 13.43 -5.58
C ALA A 24 -5.79 12.79 -5.86
N LYS A 25 -5.13 13.18 -6.96
CA LYS A 25 -3.77 12.70 -7.26
C LYS A 25 -2.79 13.05 -6.15
N THR A 26 -2.77 14.31 -5.71
CA THR A 26 -1.84 14.79 -4.67
C THR A 26 -2.09 14.10 -3.33
N ASN A 27 -3.36 13.90 -2.96
CA ASN A 27 -3.71 13.28 -1.69
C ASN A 27 -3.43 11.77 -1.70
N ILE A 28 -3.69 11.08 -2.81
CA ILE A 28 -3.27 9.69 -2.99
C ILE A 28 -1.75 9.57 -2.96
N ASP A 29 -1.00 10.43 -3.65
CA ASP A 29 0.47 10.40 -3.63
C ASP A 29 1.03 10.60 -2.21
N LYS A 30 0.38 11.41 -1.36
CA LYS A 30 0.73 11.57 0.05
C LYS A 30 0.41 10.30 0.85
N ALA A 31 -0.80 9.76 0.70
CA ALA A 31 -1.21 8.53 1.38
C ALA A 31 -0.29 7.35 1.02
N LYS A 32 0.04 7.17 -0.26
CA LYS A 32 0.97 6.13 -0.73
C LYS A 32 2.32 6.21 -0.02
N ARG A 33 2.91 7.42 0.10
CA ARG A 33 4.19 7.61 0.81
C ARG A 33 4.11 7.25 2.29
N MET A 34 3.03 7.64 2.95
CA MET A 34 2.82 7.34 4.37
C MET A 34 2.59 5.85 4.61
N LEU A 35 1.79 5.20 3.77
CA LEU A 35 1.54 3.76 3.83
C LEU A 35 2.81 2.96 3.53
N ALA A 36 3.64 3.39 2.58
CA ALA A 36 4.93 2.74 2.31
C ALA A 36 5.93 2.84 3.48
N PHE A 37 5.79 3.84 4.36
CA PHE A 37 6.57 3.90 5.58
C PHE A 37 6.05 2.90 6.65
N LEU A 38 4.75 2.62 6.65
CA LEU A 38 4.11 1.69 7.59
C LEU A 38 4.24 0.22 7.14
N PHE A 39 4.23 0.00 5.83
CA PHE A 39 4.21 -1.30 5.16
C PHE A 39 5.29 -1.25 4.06
N PRO A 40 6.54 -1.61 4.36
CA PRO A 40 7.66 -1.40 3.44
C PRO A 40 7.56 -2.16 2.11
N ASP A 41 6.84 -3.26 2.09
CA ASP A 41 6.58 -4.14 0.95
C ASP A 41 5.29 -3.80 0.19
N ILE A 42 4.60 -2.72 0.59
CA ILE A 42 3.31 -2.37 -0.01
C ILE A 42 3.42 -2.11 -1.52
N VAL A 43 2.58 -2.80 -2.27
CA VAL A 43 2.39 -2.59 -3.70
C VAL A 43 1.05 -1.91 -3.93
N PHE A 44 0.93 -1.19 -5.04
CA PHE A 44 -0.26 -0.44 -5.39
C PHE A 44 -0.70 -0.78 -6.81
N SER A 45 -2.01 -0.75 -7.05
CA SER A 45 -2.56 -0.83 -8.39
C SER A 45 -2.31 0.48 -9.16
N GLU A 46 -2.56 0.44 -10.47
CA GLU A 46 -2.83 1.66 -11.22
C GLU A 46 -4.11 2.35 -10.70
N PRO A 47 -4.23 3.68 -10.83
CA PRO A 47 -5.42 4.40 -10.41
C PRO A 47 -6.50 4.36 -11.49
N ILE A 48 -7.76 4.24 -11.07
CA ILE A 48 -8.92 4.47 -11.95
C ILE A 48 -9.76 5.64 -11.44
N LEU A 49 -10.48 6.28 -12.37
CA LEU A 49 -11.47 7.30 -12.05
C LEU A 49 -12.87 6.69 -12.08
N THR A 50 -13.69 6.98 -11.08
CA THR A 50 -15.08 6.52 -11.02
C THR A 50 -16.00 7.67 -10.69
N GLU A 51 -17.25 7.56 -11.14
CA GLU A 51 -18.32 8.43 -10.67
C GLU A 51 -18.63 8.14 -9.20
N PRO A 52 -19.07 9.14 -8.43
CA PRO A 52 -19.60 8.91 -7.10
C PRO A 52 -20.91 8.13 -7.17
N GLU A 53 -21.09 7.17 -6.26
CA GLU A 53 -22.38 6.47 -6.12
C GLU A 53 -23.43 7.28 -5.37
N ASP A 54 -23.01 8.30 -4.63
CA ASP A 54 -23.88 9.16 -3.83
C ASP A 54 -23.85 10.59 -4.40
N ASP A 55 -25.04 11.08 -4.75
CA ASP A 55 -25.28 12.40 -5.34
C ASP A 55 -24.73 13.56 -4.50
N LYS A 56 -24.42 13.32 -3.21
CA LYS A 56 -23.78 14.33 -2.35
C LYS A 56 -22.35 14.68 -2.78
N TYR A 57 -21.71 13.87 -3.61
CA TYR A 57 -20.36 14.10 -4.10
C TYR A 57 -20.41 14.66 -5.53
N ALA A 58 -19.78 15.81 -5.75
CA ALA A 58 -19.82 16.51 -7.04
C ALA A 58 -18.64 16.17 -7.97
N TYR A 59 -17.67 15.38 -7.51
CA TYR A 59 -16.41 15.13 -8.22
C TYR A 59 -16.13 13.65 -8.36
N LEU A 60 -15.48 13.28 -9.47
CA LEU A 60 -14.97 11.93 -9.69
C LEU A 60 -14.04 11.51 -8.56
N PHE A 61 -14.15 10.25 -8.18
CA PHE A 61 -13.22 9.60 -7.30
C PHE A 61 -12.03 9.07 -8.08
N ARG A 62 -10.83 9.25 -7.53
CA ARG A 62 -9.67 8.46 -7.90
C ARG A 62 -9.55 7.34 -6.88
N ASN A 63 -9.56 6.10 -7.36
CA ASN A 63 -9.45 4.90 -6.53
C ASN A 63 -8.16 4.14 -6.87
N VAL A 64 -7.52 3.61 -5.83
CA VAL A 64 -6.31 2.79 -5.90
C VAL A 64 -6.46 1.66 -4.89
N LEU A 65 -6.02 0.45 -5.25
CA LEU A 65 -5.84 -0.62 -4.27
C LEU A 65 -4.40 -0.69 -3.81
N ALA A 66 -4.20 -1.17 -2.59
CA ALA A 66 -2.88 -1.49 -2.06
C ALA A 66 -2.89 -2.87 -1.41
N LYS A 67 -1.76 -3.59 -1.52
CA LYS A 67 -1.55 -4.91 -0.91
C LYS A 67 -0.20 -4.92 -0.21
N ALA A 68 -0.12 -5.50 0.98
CA ALA A 68 1.11 -5.64 1.77
C ALA A 68 0.99 -6.81 2.73
N ASP A 69 2.13 -7.30 3.25
CA ASP A 69 2.17 -8.16 4.41
C ASP A 69 2.44 -7.34 5.68
N THR A 70 1.87 -7.79 6.80
CA THR A 70 2.01 -7.10 8.08
C THR A 70 1.93 -8.06 9.25
N GLU A 71 2.65 -7.75 10.32
CA GLU A 71 2.54 -8.43 11.62
C GLU A 71 1.48 -7.77 12.52
N MET A 72 0.97 -6.61 12.12
CA MET A 72 -0.05 -5.86 12.87
C MET A 72 -1.41 -6.55 12.80
N SER A 73 -2.15 -6.53 13.91
CA SER A 73 -3.54 -7.00 13.93
C SER A 73 -4.45 -6.15 13.02
N PRO A 74 -5.64 -6.63 12.63
CA PRO A 74 -6.60 -5.83 11.88
C PRO A 74 -6.92 -4.48 12.54
N GLU A 75 -7.03 -4.46 13.87
CA GLU A 75 -7.31 -3.25 14.65
C GLU A 75 -6.14 -2.25 14.58
N GLU A 76 -4.91 -2.73 14.70
CA GLU A 76 -3.71 -1.91 14.57
C GLU A 76 -3.57 -1.32 13.15
N VAL A 77 -3.84 -2.13 12.11
CA VAL A 77 -3.86 -1.67 10.72
C VAL A 77 -4.91 -0.57 10.54
N ILE A 78 -6.14 -0.77 11.03
CA ILE A 78 -7.21 0.24 10.98
C ILE A 78 -6.79 1.53 11.69
N ASP A 79 -6.12 1.44 12.84
CA ASP A 79 -5.67 2.60 13.59
C ASP A 79 -4.56 3.37 12.87
N LYS A 80 -3.62 2.68 12.23
CA LYS A 80 -2.56 3.29 11.40
C LYS A 80 -3.12 3.94 10.13
N ILE A 81 -4.11 3.30 9.52
CA ILE A 81 -4.84 3.86 8.39
C ILE A 81 -5.54 5.16 8.78
N LYS A 82 -6.30 5.17 9.89
CA LYS A 82 -6.95 6.39 10.40
C LYS A 82 -5.96 7.49 10.78
N GLN A 83 -4.74 7.15 11.21
CA GLN A 83 -3.67 8.12 11.43
C GLN A 83 -3.21 8.75 10.10
N THR A 84 -3.06 7.92 9.06
CA THR A 84 -2.72 8.38 7.71
C THR A 84 -3.79 9.32 7.15
N GLU A 85 -5.07 8.97 7.27
CA GLU A 85 -6.16 9.85 6.81
C GLU A 85 -6.13 11.23 7.48
N ARG A 86 -5.96 11.26 8.80
CA ARG A 86 -5.86 12.50 9.60
C ARG A 86 -4.66 13.35 9.17
N ALA A 87 -3.52 12.73 8.92
CA ALA A 87 -2.30 13.42 8.53
C ALA A 87 -2.35 13.98 7.08
N VAL A 88 -2.98 13.26 6.14
CA VAL A 88 -3.13 13.72 4.75
C VAL A 88 -4.05 14.95 4.66
N GLY A 89 -4.98 15.09 5.62
CA GLY A 89 -5.72 16.33 5.80
C GLY A 89 -7.19 16.16 6.11
N ARG A 90 -7.65 14.97 6.55
CA ARG A 90 -9.04 14.82 7.03
C ARG A 90 -9.25 15.70 8.26
N THR A 91 -9.79 16.90 8.09
CA THR A 91 -10.31 17.68 9.20
C THR A 91 -11.82 17.43 9.35
N PRO A 92 -12.39 17.41 10.58
CA PRO A 92 -13.83 17.20 10.77
C PRO A 92 -14.73 18.21 10.05
N ARG A 93 -14.18 19.34 9.59
CA ARG A 93 -14.90 20.43 8.90
C ARG A 93 -15.15 20.18 7.41
N ASP A 94 -14.53 19.17 6.78
CA ASP A 94 -14.64 18.94 5.33
C ASP A 94 -15.89 18.17 4.88
N LYS A 95 -16.68 17.61 5.82
CA LYS A 95 -17.88 16.81 5.53
C LYS A 95 -19.01 17.55 4.81
N TYR A 96 -19.00 18.88 4.77
CA TYR A 96 -20.15 19.69 4.36
C TYR A 96 -20.13 20.16 2.89
N LEU A 97 -19.14 19.79 2.08
CA LEU A 97 -19.00 20.26 0.69
C LEU A 97 -18.84 19.15 -0.35
N GLY A 98 -19.22 17.91 -0.04
CA GLY A 98 -19.01 16.78 -0.96
C GLY A 98 -17.52 16.49 -1.23
N ARG A 99 -16.64 16.86 -0.28
CA ARG A 99 -15.19 16.66 -0.37
C ARG A 99 -14.77 15.45 0.45
N MET A 100 -14.14 14.49 -0.22
CA MET A 100 -13.44 13.36 0.39
C MET A 100 -11.95 13.52 0.08
N ILE A 101 -11.21 14.01 1.09
CA ILE A 101 -9.76 14.29 0.97
C ILE A 101 -8.98 12.99 0.77
N ILE A 102 -9.22 12.01 1.64
CA ILE A 102 -8.72 10.65 1.51
C ILE A 102 -9.62 9.77 2.39
N ASP A 103 -9.92 8.57 1.91
CA ASP A 103 -10.58 7.52 2.65
C ASP A 103 -9.83 6.23 2.36
N ILE A 104 -9.48 5.50 3.41
CA ILE A 104 -8.66 4.30 3.31
C ILE A 104 -9.32 3.21 4.13
N ASP A 105 -9.61 2.09 3.49
CA ASP A 105 -10.39 1.01 4.07
C ASP A 105 -9.63 -0.32 4.01
N LEU A 106 -9.58 -1.04 5.13
CA LEU A 106 -9.13 -2.43 5.17
C LEU A 106 -10.24 -3.35 4.65
N ILE A 107 -10.06 -3.89 3.44
CA ILE A 107 -11.06 -4.70 2.74
C ILE A 107 -10.91 -6.18 3.07
N GLN A 108 -9.68 -6.67 3.10
CA GLN A 108 -9.34 -8.08 3.34
C GLN A 108 -8.14 -8.17 4.28
N TYR A 109 -8.14 -9.18 5.13
CA TYR A 109 -7.03 -9.52 6.02
C TYR A 109 -6.84 -11.04 6.01
N ASP A 110 -5.65 -11.50 5.60
CA ASP A 110 -5.24 -12.91 5.53
C ASP A 110 -6.27 -13.79 4.81
N GLY A 111 -6.64 -13.39 3.59
CA GLY A 111 -7.66 -14.07 2.78
C GLY A 111 -9.11 -13.91 3.26
N ARG A 112 -9.35 -13.37 4.47
CA ARG A 112 -10.69 -13.10 4.99
C ARG A 112 -11.18 -11.73 4.54
N ILE A 113 -12.29 -11.69 3.81
CA ILE A 113 -12.97 -10.45 3.44
C ILE A 113 -13.66 -9.86 4.67
N LEU A 114 -13.26 -8.65 5.06
CA LEU A 114 -13.80 -7.92 6.21
C LEU A 114 -14.93 -6.98 5.82
N ARG A 115 -14.91 -6.47 4.57
CA ARG A 115 -15.92 -5.55 4.02
C ARG A 115 -16.47 -6.07 2.69
N PRO A 116 -17.44 -7.01 2.72
CA PRO A 116 -17.95 -7.65 1.50
C PRO A 116 -18.51 -6.67 0.48
N GLN A 117 -19.28 -5.68 0.92
CA GLN A 117 -19.88 -4.68 0.03
C GLN A 117 -18.83 -3.84 -0.69
N ASP A 118 -17.73 -3.48 0.00
CA ASP A 118 -16.66 -2.72 -0.61
C ASP A 118 -15.77 -3.58 -1.49
N TYR A 119 -15.57 -4.85 -1.12
CA TYR A 119 -14.89 -5.83 -1.96
C TYR A 119 -15.62 -6.01 -3.30
N GLU A 120 -16.95 -6.10 -3.29
CA GLU A 120 -17.78 -6.32 -4.47
C GLU A 120 -17.91 -5.10 -5.40
N ARG A 121 -17.39 -3.92 -5.02
CA ARG A 121 -17.47 -2.73 -5.88
C ARG A 121 -16.75 -2.96 -7.21
N ASP A 122 -17.35 -2.50 -8.30
CA ASP A 122 -16.83 -2.66 -9.66
C ASP A 122 -15.38 -2.20 -9.80
N TYR A 123 -15.04 -1.07 -9.17
CA TYR A 123 -13.68 -0.53 -9.23
C TYR A 123 -12.67 -1.43 -8.50
N VAL A 124 -13.07 -2.09 -7.41
CA VAL A 124 -12.21 -3.03 -6.68
C VAL A 124 -11.97 -4.26 -7.54
N GLN A 125 -13.03 -4.82 -8.13
CA GLN A 125 -12.93 -5.98 -9.01
C GLN A 125 -12.09 -5.71 -10.27
N GLN A 126 -12.16 -4.50 -10.82
CA GLN A 126 -11.31 -4.07 -11.95
C GLN A 126 -9.84 -3.92 -11.55
N LEU A 127 -9.55 -3.42 -10.35
CA LEU A 127 -8.18 -3.16 -9.89
C LEU A 127 -7.47 -4.40 -9.32
N LEU A 128 -8.20 -5.34 -8.71
CA LEU A 128 -7.64 -6.56 -8.13
C LEU A 128 -6.66 -7.31 -9.05
N PRO A 129 -6.98 -7.61 -10.33
CA PRO A 129 -6.06 -8.32 -11.23
C PRO A 129 -4.85 -7.48 -11.68
N THR A 130 -4.84 -6.17 -11.39
CA THR A 130 -3.73 -5.27 -11.73
C THR A 130 -2.73 -5.10 -10.59
N LEU A 131 -3.03 -5.63 -9.39
CA LEU A 131 -2.11 -5.57 -8.26
C LEU A 131 -0.89 -6.45 -8.53
N PRO A 132 0.33 -5.91 -8.36
CA PRO A 132 1.54 -6.73 -8.38
C PRO A 132 1.49 -7.82 -7.29
N ASP A 133 2.24 -8.89 -7.49
CA ASP A 133 2.55 -9.82 -6.40
C ASP A 133 3.46 -9.17 -5.38
N LEU A 134 3.33 -9.59 -4.12
CA LEU A 134 4.30 -9.19 -3.10
C LEU A 134 5.60 -9.92 -3.40
N GLU A 135 6.69 -9.18 -3.57
CA GLU A 135 7.99 -9.82 -3.70
C GLU A 135 8.34 -10.46 -2.35
N ALA A 136 8.50 -11.79 -2.34
CA ALA A 136 9.03 -12.48 -1.18
C ALA A 136 10.41 -11.90 -0.88
N THR A 137 10.55 -11.25 0.28
CA THR A 137 11.86 -10.87 0.78
C THR A 137 12.63 -12.15 1.04
N ASN A 138 13.48 -12.56 0.09
CA ASN A 138 14.45 -13.62 0.33
C ASN A 138 15.62 -13.01 1.14
N PRO A 139 15.79 -13.34 2.43
CA PRO A 139 16.99 -12.93 3.14
C PRO A 139 18.14 -13.84 2.69
N GLY A 140 18.88 -13.42 1.66
CA GLY A 140 20.13 -14.08 1.31
C GLY A 140 20.43 -14.15 -0.18
N THR A 141 21.04 -13.09 -0.70
CA THR A 141 22.12 -13.21 -1.70
C THR A 141 22.95 -11.95 -1.59
N VAL A 142 23.84 -11.93 -0.60
CA VAL A 142 25.02 -11.08 -0.67
C VAL A 142 25.87 -11.72 -1.76
N GLU A 143 25.90 -11.13 -2.96
CA GLU A 143 26.88 -11.55 -3.97
C GLU A 143 28.28 -11.16 -3.46
N PRO A 144 29.23 -12.11 -3.36
CA PRO A 144 30.59 -11.80 -2.99
C PRO A 144 31.38 -11.29 -4.20
N ASP A 145 32.01 -10.13 -4.01
CA ASP A 145 33.25 -9.66 -4.62
C ASP A 145 33.46 -9.81 -6.14
N THR A 146 33.34 -8.70 -6.86
CA THR A 146 34.15 -8.49 -8.07
C THR A 146 35.42 -7.74 -7.68
N ILE A 147 36.49 -8.48 -7.38
CA ILE A 147 37.86 -7.95 -7.36
C ILE A 147 38.21 -7.57 -8.80
N ILE A 148 38.33 -6.27 -9.07
CA ILE A 148 38.88 -5.75 -10.32
C ILE A 148 40.40 -5.90 -10.24
N ASN A 149 40.98 -6.83 -10.99
CA ASN A 149 42.41 -6.82 -11.31
C ASN A 149 42.68 -5.73 -12.36
N PRO A 150 43.70 -4.87 -12.20
CA PRO A 150 44.10 -3.94 -13.24
C PRO A 150 44.90 -4.70 -14.31
N GLU A 151 44.42 -4.62 -15.55
CA GLU A 151 45.10 -5.13 -16.73
C GLU A 151 46.35 -4.28 -17.01
N ILE A 152 47.52 -4.90 -16.89
CA ILE A 152 48.81 -4.32 -17.24
C ILE A 152 48.96 -4.46 -18.76
N THR A 153 48.99 -3.35 -19.48
CA THR A 153 49.39 -3.33 -20.90
C THR A 153 50.89 -3.07 -20.97
N GLU A 154 51.69 -4.13 -21.09
CA GLU A 154 53.04 -4.04 -21.64
C GLU A 154 52.93 -3.95 -23.17
N LYS A 155 53.41 -2.83 -23.72
CA LYS A 155 53.73 -2.72 -25.15
C LYS A 155 55.24 -2.88 -25.28
N GLU A 156 55.69 -4.02 -25.80
CA GLU A 156 56.94 -4.15 -26.52
C GLU A 156 56.59 -4.59 -27.94
N GLU A 157 57.06 -3.85 -28.95
CA GLU A 157 57.55 -4.40 -30.22
C GLU A 157 58.23 -3.26 -31.02
N ASP A 158 59.52 -3.49 -31.26
CA ASP A 158 60.42 -3.07 -32.35
C ASP A 158 60.56 -1.60 -32.81
#